data_AF-A0A6B2XLL3-F1
#
_entry.id   AF-A0A6B2XLL3-F1
#
_cell.length_a   1.000
_cell.length_b   1.000
_cell.length_c   1.000
_cell.angle_alpha   90.00
_cell.angle_beta   90.00
_cell.angle_gamma   90.00
#
_symmetry.space_group_name_H-M   'P 1'
#
loop_
_entity.id
_entity.type
_entity.pdbx_description
1 polymer ?
#
loop_
_entity_poly.entity_id
_entity_poly.type
_entity_poly.pdbx_seq_one_letter_code
_entity_poly.pdbx_strand_id
1 'polypeptide(L)'
;WGVALYRTVRDVVPASDTQQSAYDRWMDQTAAREDARQSRVHGAEGLIPLPLWLVLFVVSATVFVFLLFFADSAERAATQGLLMGSVTLVITLLLCLLAFFDHPHGHQVGKLQPTAMERALVLLVGE
;
A
#
# COMPACT_ATOMS: atom_id res chain seq x y z
N TRP A 1 18.45 2.12 14.18
CA TRP A 1 19.90 2.42 14.23
C TRP A 1 20.22 3.91 14.46
N GLY A 2 19.32 4.86 14.15
CA GLY A 2 19.63 6.30 14.18
C GLY A 2 20.23 6.83 15.49
N VAL A 3 19.74 6.34 16.64
CA VAL A 3 20.29 6.71 17.96
C VAL A 3 21.73 6.20 18.16
N ALA A 4 22.06 5.00 17.68
CA ALA A 4 23.40 4.45 17.78
C ALA A 4 24.37 5.22 16.85
N LEU A 5 23.92 5.53 15.64
CA LEU A 5 24.67 6.33 14.67
C LEU A 5 24.99 7.74 15.20
N TYR A 6 23.99 8.43 15.72
CA TYR A 6 24.13 9.76 16.30
C TYR A 6 25.15 9.76 17.45
N ARG A 7 25.14 8.72 18.29
CA ARG A 7 26.11 8.56 19.39
C ARG A 7 27.54 8.34 18.90
N THR A 8 27.75 7.66 17.77
CA THR A 8 29.08 7.44 17.21
C THR A 8 29.64 8.68 16.53
N VAL A 9 28.77 9.53 15.96
CA VAL A 9 29.19 10.62 15.09
C VAL A 9 29.18 12.00 15.75
N ARG A 10 28.42 12.18 16.84
CA ARG A 10 28.39 13.46 17.58
C ARG A 10 29.77 13.97 18.02
N ASP A 11 30.76 13.09 18.14
CA ASP A 11 32.10 13.43 18.60
C ASP A 11 33.08 13.69 17.43
N VAL A 12 32.64 13.58 16.17
CA VAL A 12 33.43 13.85 14.96
C VAL A 12 33.27 15.30 14.54
N VAL A 13 34.34 16.09 14.64
CA VAL A 13 34.41 17.48 14.16
C VAL A 13 35.34 17.52 12.95
N PRO A 14 34.85 17.83 11.73
CA PRO A 14 35.69 17.96 10.54
C PRO A 14 36.71 19.10 10.69
N ALA A 15 37.97 18.86 10.35
CA ALA A 15 39.05 19.85 10.48
C ALA A 15 39.48 20.47 9.14
N SER A 16 39.06 19.89 8.01
CA SER A 16 39.35 20.39 6.65
C SER A 16 38.13 20.35 5.73
N ASP A 17 38.15 21.15 4.65
CA ASP A 17 37.07 21.20 3.65
C ASP A 17 36.78 19.83 3.00
N THR A 18 37.83 19.01 2.83
CA THR A 18 37.71 17.65 2.32
C THR A 18 37.01 16.71 3.31
N GLN A 19 37.30 16.85 4.61
CA GLN A 19 36.61 16.11 5.66
C GLN A 19 35.17 16.56 5.82
N GLN A 20 34.91 17.87 5.70
CA GLN A 20 33.55 18.42 5.72
C GLN A 20 32.72 17.85 4.55
N SER A 21 33.26 17.88 3.34
CA SER A 21 32.59 17.34 2.14
C SER A 21 32.30 15.83 2.27
N ALA A 22 33.22 15.06 2.87
CA ALA A 22 33.04 13.64 3.10
C ALA A 22 31.97 13.36 4.18
N TYR A 23 31.96 14.18 5.24
CA TYR A 23 30.96 14.13 6.30
C TYR A 23 29.56 14.42 5.76
N ASP A 24 29.41 15.49 4.95
CA ASP A 24 28.14 15.88 4.34
C ASP A 24 27.60 14.77 3.42
N ARG A 25 28.45 14.24 2.53
CA ARG A 25 28.11 13.08 1.67
C ARG A 25 27.62 11.88 2.48
N TRP A 26 28.27 11.57 3.58
CA TRP A 26 27.92 10.42 4.41
C TRP A 26 26.60 10.64 5.17
N MET A 27 26.36 11.86 5.65
CA MET A 27 25.07 12.27 6.23
C MET A 27 23.94 12.14 5.21
N ASP A 28 24.14 12.64 3.99
CA ASP A 28 23.15 12.55 2.90
C ASP A 28 22.81 11.10 2.57
N GLN A 29 23.81 10.23 2.44
CA GLN A 29 23.59 8.79 2.19
C GLN A 29 22.82 8.12 3.32
N THR A 30 23.06 8.53 4.56
CA THR A 30 22.39 7.94 5.71
C THR A 30 20.95 8.43 5.84
N ALA A 31 20.71 9.71 5.58
CA ALA A 31 19.37 10.27 5.48
C ALA A 31 18.56 9.57 4.37
N ALA A 32 19.15 9.38 3.19
CA ALA A 32 18.51 8.67 2.08
C ALA A 32 18.16 7.21 2.44
N ARG A 33 19.01 6.52 3.22
CA ARG A 33 18.71 5.15 3.69
C ARG A 33 17.58 5.10 4.70
N GLU A 34 17.51 6.07 5.61
CA GLU A 34 16.44 6.17 6.60
C GLU A 34 15.10 6.52 5.94
N ASP A 35 15.11 7.47 5.00
CA ASP A 35 13.93 7.85 4.23
C ASP A 35 13.41 6.67 3.40
N ALA A 36 14.30 5.94 2.72
CA ALA A 36 13.95 4.71 2.02
C ALA A 36 13.40 3.61 2.96
N ARG A 37 13.80 3.58 4.23
CA ARG A 37 13.26 2.64 5.22
C ARG A 37 11.87 3.08 5.68
N GLN A 38 11.69 4.37 5.97
CA GLN A 38 10.39 4.93 6.35
C GLN A 38 9.38 4.77 5.23
N SER A 39 9.77 4.97 3.96
CA SER A 39 8.89 4.79 2.81
C SER A 39 8.45 3.33 2.63
N ARG A 40 9.32 2.35 2.94
CA ARG A 40 8.93 0.92 2.96
C ARG A 40 7.96 0.58 4.10
N VAL A 41 8.08 1.23 5.26
CA VAL A 41 7.16 1.01 6.38
C VAL A 41 5.80 1.63 6.08
N HIS A 42 5.76 2.86 5.54
CA HIS A 42 4.51 3.53 5.15
C HIS A 42 3.88 2.89 3.90
N GLY A 43 4.66 2.33 2.98
CA GLY A 43 4.17 1.64 1.79
C GLY A 43 3.74 0.18 2.03
N ALA A 44 3.95 -0.35 3.24
CA ALA A 44 3.50 -1.69 3.63
C ALA A 44 2.08 -1.68 4.23
N GLU A 45 1.57 -0.51 4.63
CA GLU A 45 0.20 -0.33 5.06
C GLU A 45 -0.69 -0.15 3.82
N GLY A 46 -1.83 -0.86 3.79
CA GLY A 46 -2.82 -0.67 2.72
C GLY A 46 -3.22 0.80 2.61
N LEU A 47 -3.46 1.26 1.38
CA LEU A 47 -3.85 2.64 1.10
C LEU A 47 -5.15 3.03 1.84
N ILE A 48 -5.99 2.04 2.15
CA ILE A 48 -7.28 2.18 2.82
C ILE A 48 -7.15 1.82 4.31
N PRO A 49 -7.31 2.80 5.22
CA PRO A 49 -7.23 2.53 6.65
C PRO A 49 -8.45 1.70 7.12
N LEU A 50 -8.24 0.88 8.15
CA LEU A 50 -9.23 -0.06 8.71
C LEU A 50 -10.63 0.56 8.99
N PRO A 51 -10.75 1.80 9.52
CA PRO A 51 -12.05 2.43 9.70
C PRO A 51 -12.84 2.63 8.39
N LEU A 52 -12.15 2.87 7.27
CA LEU A 52 -12.79 3.08 5.97
C LEU A 52 -13.35 1.76 5.42
N TRP A 53 -12.66 0.64 5.67
CA TRP A 53 -13.17 -0.71 5.39
C TRP A 53 -14.48 -1.01 6.14
N LEU A 54 -14.56 -0.64 7.42
CA LEU A 54 -15.79 -0.81 8.21
C LEU A 54 -16.95 -0.03 7.59
N VAL A 55 -16.71 1.23 7.20
CA VAL A 55 -17.72 2.06 6.55
C VAL A 55 -18.18 1.45 5.22
N LEU A 56 -17.26 0.95 4.38
CA LEU A 56 -17.63 0.32 3.12
C LEU A 56 -18.54 -0.90 3.33
N PHE A 57 -18.19 -1.78 4.26
CA PHE A 57 -19.03 -2.94 4.56
C PHE A 57 -20.42 -2.52 5.08
N VAL A 58 -20.49 -1.52 5.95
CA VAL A 58 -21.77 -1.01 6.48
C VAL A 58 -22.64 -0.43 5.37
N VAL A 59 -22.07 0.39 4.47
CA VAL A 59 -22.81 1.00 3.36
C VAL A 59 -23.26 -0.08 2.37
N SER A 60 -22.38 -1.00 1.99
CA SER A 60 -22.74 -2.12 1.10
C SER A 60 -23.84 -3.00 1.68
N ALA A 61 -23.76 -3.33 2.98
CA ALA A 61 -24.81 -4.10 3.66
C ALA A 61 -26.13 -3.33 3.71
N THR A 62 -26.08 -2.02 3.98
CA THR A 62 -27.28 -1.16 4.00
C THR A 62 -27.96 -1.13 2.65
N VAL A 63 -27.20 -0.93 1.55
CA VAL A 63 -27.74 -0.95 0.19
C VAL A 63 -28.34 -2.32 -0.15
N PHE A 64 -27.63 -3.40 0.19
CA PHE A 64 -28.10 -4.76 -0.06
C PHE A 64 -29.43 -5.05 0.69
N VAL A 65 -29.51 -4.70 1.97
CA VAL A 65 -30.73 -4.86 2.78
C VAL A 65 -31.86 -3.99 2.23
N PHE A 66 -31.59 -2.74 1.86
CA PHE A 66 -32.58 -1.86 1.23
C PHE A 66 -33.15 -2.45 -0.05
N LEU A 67 -32.31 -3.06 -0.90
CA LEU A 67 -32.76 -3.72 -2.12
C LEU A 67 -33.61 -4.96 -1.84
N LEU A 68 -33.32 -5.71 -0.77
CA LEU A 68 -34.17 -6.83 -0.33
C LEU A 68 -35.58 -6.36 0.06
N PHE A 69 -35.73 -5.16 0.64
CA PHE A 69 -37.07 -4.59 0.90
C PHE A 69 -37.84 -4.26 -0.39
N PHE A 70 -37.14 -3.94 -1.47
CA PHE A 70 -37.74 -3.67 -2.78
C PHE A 70 -38.03 -4.95 -3.58
N ALA A 71 -37.61 -6.09 -3.06
CA ALA A 71 -37.76 -7.37 -3.72
C ALA A 71 -39.24 -7.83 -3.57
N ASP A 72 -40.03 -7.64 -4.61
CA ASP A 72 -41.43 -8.09 -4.65
C ASP A 72 -41.52 -9.61 -4.87
N SER A 73 -42.01 -10.33 -3.86
CA SER A 73 -42.21 -11.79 -3.90
C SER A 73 -43.26 -12.25 -4.91
N ALA A 74 -44.03 -11.34 -5.51
CA ALA A 74 -45.06 -11.67 -6.49
C ALA A 74 -44.51 -11.94 -7.91
N GLU A 75 -43.26 -11.55 -8.21
CA GLU A 75 -42.61 -11.82 -9.50
C GLU A 75 -41.92 -13.20 -9.56
N ARG A 76 -41.56 -13.64 -10.77
CA ARG A 76 -40.77 -14.87 -10.95
C ARG A 76 -39.42 -14.71 -10.26
N ALA A 77 -39.10 -15.64 -9.36
CA ALA A 77 -37.83 -15.70 -8.62
C ALA A 77 -36.58 -15.58 -9.51
N ALA A 78 -36.65 -16.03 -10.77
CA ALA A 78 -35.55 -15.89 -11.73
C ALA A 78 -35.28 -14.43 -12.15
N THR A 79 -36.33 -13.63 -12.39
CA THR A 79 -36.21 -12.22 -12.77
C THR A 79 -35.72 -11.39 -11.59
N GLN A 80 -36.30 -11.64 -10.42
CA GLN A 80 -35.92 -10.98 -9.18
C GLN A 80 -34.49 -11.33 -8.76
N GLY A 81 -34.09 -12.59 -8.92
CA GLY A 81 -32.71 -13.06 -8.69
C GLY A 81 -31.70 -12.41 -9.64
N LEU A 82 -32.07 -12.19 -10.91
CA LEU A 82 -31.21 -11.47 -11.86
C LEU A 82 -31.03 -10.00 -11.46
N LEU A 83 -32.10 -9.32 -11.07
CA LEU A 83 -32.06 -7.92 -10.64
C LEU A 83 -31.21 -7.76 -9.35
N MET A 84 -31.52 -8.52 -8.30
CA MET A 84 -30.80 -8.45 -7.03
C MET A 84 -29.36 -8.97 -7.15
N GLY A 85 -29.18 -10.05 -7.92
CA GLY A 85 -27.87 -10.62 -8.21
C GLY A 85 -26.96 -9.66 -8.96
N SER A 86 -27.50 -8.92 -9.94
CA SER A 86 -26.69 -7.96 -10.72
C SER A 86 -26.09 -6.86 -9.85
N VAL A 87 -26.87 -6.27 -8.95
CA VAL A 87 -26.39 -5.19 -8.06
C VAL A 87 -25.42 -5.73 -7.03
N THR A 88 -25.70 -6.89 -6.46
CA THR A 88 -24.80 -7.56 -5.50
C THR A 88 -23.47 -7.92 -6.15
N LEU A 89 -23.50 -8.40 -7.39
CA LEU A 89 -22.31 -8.70 -8.18
C LEU A 89 -21.48 -7.43 -8.41
N VAL A 90 -22.11 -6.32 -8.79
CA VAL A 90 -21.41 -5.04 -8.99
C VAL A 90 -20.75 -4.57 -7.69
N ILE A 91 -21.46 -4.57 -6.56
CA ILE A 91 -20.90 -4.22 -5.26
C ILE A 91 -19.70 -5.11 -4.91
N THR A 92 -19.84 -6.41 -5.12
CA THR A 92 -18.79 -7.41 -4.85
C THR A 92 -17.56 -7.18 -5.73
N LEU A 93 -17.76 -6.90 -7.02
CA LEU A 93 -16.67 -6.61 -7.95
C LEU A 93 -15.94 -5.31 -7.59
N LEU A 94 -16.67 -4.27 -7.17
CA LEU A 94 -16.08 -3.01 -6.70
C LEU A 94 -15.26 -3.21 -5.43
N LEU A 95 -15.78 -3.96 -4.44
CA LEU A 95 -15.05 -4.30 -3.22
C LEU A 95 -13.80 -5.14 -3.53
N CYS A 96 -13.90 -6.07 -4.47
CA CYS A 96 -12.77 -6.88 -4.92
C CYS A 96 -11.69 -6.04 -5.59
N LEU A 97 -12.07 -5.08 -6.45
CA LEU A 97 -11.13 -4.12 -7.05
C LEU A 97 -10.46 -3.24 -6.00
N LEU A 98 -11.21 -2.75 -5.01
CA LEU A 98 -10.64 -1.98 -3.90
C LEU A 98 -9.65 -2.82 -3.12
N ALA A 99 -9.98 -4.07 -2.77
CA ALA A 99 -9.06 -4.99 -2.10
C ALA A 99 -7.79 -5.25 -2.90
N PHE A 100 -7.92 -5.36 -4.23
CA PHE A 100 -6.79 -5.54 -5.13
C PHE A 100 -5.86 -4.32 -5.15
N PHE A 101 -6.43 -3.12 -5.24
CA PHE A 101 -5.66 -1.87 -5.25
C PHE A 101 -5.10 -1.46 -3.89
N ASP A 102 -5.74 -1.87 -2.79
CA ASP A 102 -5.26 -1.63 -1.43
C ASP A 102 -3.89 -2.27 -1.18
N HIS A 103 -3.57 -3.35 -1.91
CA HIS A 103 -2.29 -4.07 -1.81
C HIS A 103 -1.57 -4.12 -3.17
N PRO A 104 -0.94 -3.00 -3.61
CA PRO A 104 -0.37 -2.86 -4.96
C PRO A 104 0.84 -3.77 -5.22
N HIS A 105 1.48 -4.28 -4.17
CA HIS A 105 2.69 -5.10 -4.25
C HIS A 105 2.38 -6.58 -3.94
N GLY A 106 2.91 -7.50 -4.73
CA GLY A 106 2.77 -8.94 -4.50
C GLY A 106 3.10 -9.79 -5.73
N HIS A 107 3.08 -11.11 -5.57
CA HIS A 107 3.44 -12.09 -6.61
C HIS A 107 2.24 -12.51 -7.50
N GLN A 108 1.09 -11.84 -7.36
CA GLN A 108 -0.15 -12.16 -8.08
C GLN A 108 -0.23 -11.37 -9.39
N VAL A 109 -1.00 -11.86 -10.35
CA VAL A 109 -1.19 -11.23 -11.67
C VAL A 109 -1.68 -9.79 -11.50
N GLY A 110 -1.01 -8.84 -12.14
CA GLY A 110 -1.37 -7.41 -12.12
C GLY A 110 -0.79 -6.59 -10.96
N LYS A 111 0.01 -7.17 -10.06
CA LYS A 111 0.69 -6.44 -8.99
C LYS A 111 2.05 -5.89 -9.44
N LEU A 112 2.47 -4.77 -8.85
CA LEU A 112 3.75 -4.12 -9.13
C LEU A 112 4.89 -5.01 -8.60
N GLN A 113 5.69 -5.55 -9.54
CA GLN A 113 6.86 -6.35 -9.22
C GLN A 113 8.10 -5.46 -9.05
N PRO A 114 9.00 -5.74 -8.08
CA PRO A 114 10.21 -4.95 -7.82
C PRO A 114 11.33 -5.18 -8.85
N THR A 115 10.99 -5.36 -10.12
CA THR A 115 11.94 -5.69 -11.21
C THR A 115 13.01 -4.62 -11.45
N ALA A 116 12.70 -3.35 -11.15
CA ALA A 116 13.66 -2.25 -11.24
C ALA A 116 14.72 -2.32 -10.12
N MET A 117 14.31 -2.68 -8.91
CA MET A 117 15.22 -2.87 -7.77
C MET A 117 16.10 -4.10 -7.97
N GLU A 118 15.52 -5.21 -8.45
CA GLU A 118 16.26 -6.43 -8.81
C GLU A 118 17.34 -6.15 -9.86
N ARG A 119 17.01 -5.40 -10.92
CA ARG A 119 17.99 -4.98 -11.94
C ARG A 119 19.12 -4.14 -11.36
N ALA A 120 18.81 -3.17 -10.50
CA ALA A 120 19.83 -2.36 -9.85
C ALA A 120 20.75 -3.21 -8.95
N LEU A 121 20.19 -4.21 -8.27
CA LEU A 121 20.97 -5.13 -7.43
C LEU A 121 21.93 -5.98 -8.26
N VAL A 122 21.46 -6.48 -9.41
CA VAL A 122 22.29 -7.25 -10.35
C VAL A 122 23.44 -6.40 -10.88
N LEU A 123 23.21 -5.13 -11.22
CA LEU A 123 24.25 -4.22 -11.68
C LEU A 123 25.29 -3.89 -10.61
N LEU A 124 24.89 -3.82 -9.33
CA LEU A 124 25.78 -3.50 -8.21
C LEU A 124 26.57 -4.70 -7.66
N VAL A 125 26.04 -5.92 -7.80
CA VAL A 125 26.68 -7.17 -7.34
C VAL A 125 27.49 -7.85 -8.45
N GLY A 126 27.18 -7.54 -9.72
CA GLY A 126 27.90 -8.06 -10.89
C GLY A 126 29.23 -7.34 -11.19
N GLU A 127 29.52 -6.23 -10.51
CA GLU A 127 30.83 -5.55 -10.45
C GLU A 127 31.62 -6.06 -9.23
#